data_AF-A0A957F4L4-F1
#
_entry.id   AF-A0A957F4L4-F1
#
_cell.length_a   1.000
_cell.length_b   1.000
_cell.length_c   1.000
_cell.angle_alpha   90.00
_cell.angle_beta   90.00
_cell.angle_gamma   90.00
#
_symmetry.space_group_name_H-M   'P 1'
#
loop_
_entity.id
_entity.type
_entity.pdbx_description
1 polymer ?
#
loop_
_entity_poly.entity_id
_entity_poly.type
_entity_poly.pdbx_seq_one_letter_code
_entity_poly.pdbx_strand_id
1 'polypeptide(L)'
;TILLHLVIGGLGAYGVGRRLLRLGQMGALLTAVSFTLGGYVTAQVEHVNQLQGMVWLPWFFVVAGRLEIGDWRLVGRQAWWLAGLFALQLLAGHTQTVFVTVVGLGVWLLTNLWHNYRGFVRVRPRLSASYLLLPFILGGVMALGLTAVQLLPTLELSQLSSRQGGLPVN
;
A
#
# COMPACT_ATOMS: atom_id res chain seq x y z
N THR A 1 -2.70 -21.75 3.42
CA THR A 1 -2.40 -20.43 2.82
C THR A 1 -3.09 -19.28 3.53
N ILE A 2 -4.40 -19.38 3.85
CA ILE A 2 -5.19 -18.31 4.52
C ILE A 2 -4.60 -17.90 5.88
N LEU A 3 -4.35 -18.84 6.80
CA LEU A 3 -3.81 -18.54 8.13
C LEU A 3 -2.47 -17.80 8.07
N LEU A 4 -1.59 -18.20 7.15
CA LEU A 4 -0.30 -17.53 6.94
C LEU A 4 -0.50 -16.07 6.52
N HIS A 5 -1.42 -15.80 5.59
CA HIS A 5 -1.73 -14.45 5.15
C HIS A 5 -2.36 -13.61 6.28
N LEU A 6 -3.24 -14.19 7.09
CA LEU A 6 -3.78 -13.51 8.28
C LEU A 6 -2.66 -13.14 9.27
N VAL A 7 -1.71 -14.05 9.53
CA VAL A 7 -0.55 -13.76 10.38
C VAL A 7 0.30 -12.64 9.79
N ILE A 8 0.62 -12.68 8.49
CA ILE A 8 1.39 -11.63 7.80
C ILE A 8 0.68 -10.27 7.92
N GLY A 9 -0.64 -10.24 7.70
CA GLY A 9 -1.44 -9.02 7.75
C GLY A 9 -1.52 -8.47 9.17
N GLY A 10 -1.73 -9.34 10.14
CA GLY A 10 -1.73 -9.02 11.57
C GLY A 10 -0.39 -8.47 12.04
N LEU A 11 0.74 -9.04 11.61
CA LEU A 11 2.07 -8.52 11.92
C LEU A 11 2.30 -7.13 11.31
N GLY A 12 1.82 -6.90 10.09
CA GLY A 12 1.84 -5.58 9.45
C GLY A 12 1.03 -4.57 10.25
N ALA A 13 -0.21 -4.92 10.63
CA ALA A 13 -1.11 -4.07 11.41
C ALA A 13 -0.58 -3.79 12.83
N TYR A 14 0.01 -4.79 13.49
CA TYR A 14 0.77 -4.61 14.73
C TYR A 14 1.92 -3.60 14.53
N GLY A 15 2.66 -3.74 13.42
CA GLY A 15 3.71 -2.82 13.02
C GLY A 15 3.22 -1.38 12.85
N VAL A 16 2.04 -1.18 12.24
CA VAL A 16 1.37 0.13 12.14
C VAL A 16 1.07 0.68 13.53
N GLY A 17 0.46 -0.12 14.39
CA GLY A 17 0.15 0.25 15.77
C GLY A 17 1.39 0.71 16.55
N ARG A 18 2.50 -0.04 16.45
CA ARG A 18 3.76 0.28 17.16
C ARG A 18 4.52 1.46 16.56
N ARG A 19 4.63 1.53 15.23
CA ARG A 19 5.56 2.46 14.57
C ARG A 19 4.89 3.74 14.10
N LEU A 20 3.70 3.62 13.50
CA LEU A 20 3.00 4.77 12.95
C LEU A 20 2.13 5.45 14.01
N LEU A 21 1.32 4.67 14.73
CA LEU A 21 0.40 5.18 15.76
C LEU A 21 1.05 5.33 17.14
N ARG A 22 2.28 4.81 17.31
CA ARG A 22 3.06 4.85 18.57
C ARG A 22 2.31 4.30 19.80
N LEU A 23 1.43 3.32 19.59
CA LEU A 23 0.66 2.67 20.65
C LEU A 23 1.55 1.72 21.47
N GLY A 24 1.15 1.46 22.73
CA GLY A 24 1.71 0.38 23.56
C GLY A 24 1.51 -1.01 22.94
N GLN A 25 2.10 -2.04 23.55
CA GLN A 25 2.00 -3.43 23.06
C GLN A 25 0.53 -3.88 22.91
N MET A 26 -0.30 -3.61 23.92
CA MET A 26 -1.71 -4.00 23.90
C MET A 26 -2.51 -3.27 22.82
N GLY A 27 -2.28 -1.96 22.65
CA GLY A 27 -2.94 -1.19 21.58
C GLY A 27 -2.55 -1.66 20.18
N ALA A 28 -1.29 -2.05 19.99
CA ALA A 28 -0.83 -2.62 18.73
C ALA A 28 -1.40 -4.03 18.49
N LEU A 29 -1.55 -4.86 19.53
CA LEU A 29 -2.24 -6.16 19.42
C LEU A 29 -3.71 -5.97 19.05
N LEU A 30 -4.40 -5.02 19.68
CA LEU A 30 -5.78 -4.66 19.31
C LEU A 30 -5.86 -4.18 17.86
N THR A 31 -4.87 -3.41 17.38
CA THR A 31 -4.80 -3.00 15.96
C THR A 31 -4.68 -4.22 15.03
N ALA A 32 -3.83 -5.18 15.39
CA ALA A 32 -3.65 -6.41 14.62
C ALA A 32 -4.92 -7.26 14.58
N VAL A 33 -5.53 -7.50 15.74
CA VAL A 33 -6.76 -8.28 15.88
C VAL A 33 -7.92 -7.62 15.14
N SER A 34 -8.12 -6.31 15.31
CA SER A 34 -9.17 -5.55 14.61
C SER A 34 -9.00 -5.58 13.09
N PHE A 35 -7.76 -5.61 12.58
CA PHE A 35 -7.51 -5.76 11.16
C PHE A 35 -7.81 -7.19 10.68
N THR A 36 -7.25 -8.21 11.32
CA THR A 36 -7.37 -9.60 10.83
C THR A 36 -8.74 -10.23 11.06
N LEU A 37 -9.42 -9.85 12.15
CA LEU A 37 -10.75 -10.34 12.51
C LEU A 37 -11.85 -9.31 12.20
N GLY A 38 -11.50 -8.19 11.55
CA GLY A 38 -12.47 -7.21 11.10
C GLY A 38 -13.32 -7.76 9.97
N GLY A 39 -14.59 -7.32 9.91
CA GLY A 39 -15.60 -7.86 9.00
C GLY A 39 -15.18 -7.90 7.52
N TYR A 40 -14.37 -6.94 7.07
CA TYR A 40 -13.88 -6.91 5.69
C TYR A 40 -12.89 -8.04 5.37
N VAL A 41 -11.88 -8.26 6.22
CA VAL A 41 -10.87 -9.32 5.98
C VAL A 41 -11.51 -10.69 6.10
N THR A 42 -12.41 -10.88 7.06
CA THR A 42 -13.13 -12.16 7.24
C THR A 42 -14.09 -12.44 6.08
N ALA A 43 -14.76 -11.42 5.52
CA ALA A 43 -15.62 -11.58 4.36
C ALA A 43 -14.87 -12.02 3.09
N GLN A 44 -13.58 -11.72 3.00
CA GLN A 44 -12.75 -12.03 1.82
C GLN A 44 -12.00 -13.37 1.93
N VAL A 45 -12.23 -14.14 3.00
CA VAL A 45 -11.58 -15.44 3.21
C VAL A 45 -11.93 -16.45 2.11
N GLU A 46 -13.16 -16.39 1.58
CA GLU A 46 -13.60 -17.21 0.45
C GLU A 46 -12.98 -16.76 -0.88
N HIS A 47 -12.61 -15.47 -0.99
CA HIS A 47 -11.97 -14.88 -2.15
C HIS A 47 -10.46 -14.76 -1.93
N VAL A 48 -9.77 -15.89 -2.03
CA VAL A 48 -8.34 -16.02 -1.69
C VAL A 48 -7.46 -14.92 -2.31
N ASN A 49 -7.67 -14.55 -3.57
CA ASN A 49 -6.90 -13.51 -4.25
C ASN A 49 -7.10 -12.11 -3.61
N GLN A 50 -8.31 -11.80 -3.17
CA GLN A 50 -8.63 -10.55 -2.47
C GLN A 50 -7.93 -10.51 -1.10
N LEU A 51 -8.01 -11.61 -0.35
CA LEU A 51 -7.32 -11.74 0.93
C LEU A 51 -5.80 -11.59 0.76
N GLN A 52 -5.20 -12.24 -0.25
CA GLN A 52 -3.78 -12.16 -0.54
C GLN A 52 -3.34 -10.72 -0.82
N GLY A 53 -4.11 -9.95 -1.60
CA GLY A 53 -3.81 -8.54 -1.87
C GLY A 53 -3.95 -7.64 -0.63
N MET A 54 -5.00 -7.83 0.16
CA MET A 54 -5.31 -6.95 1.31
C MET A 54 -4.32 -7.08 2.45
N VAL A 55 -3.77 -8.27 2.65
CA VAL A 55 -2.84 -8.58 3.75
C VAL A 55 -1.55 -7.75 3.68
N TRP A 56 -1.18 -7.27 2.50
CA TRP A 56 -0.02 -6.38 2.33
C TRP A 56 -0.30 -4.92 2.69
N LEU A 57 -1.57 -4.49 2.77
CA LEU A 57 -1.97 -3.11 3.02
C LEU A 57 -1.27 -2.48 4.25
N PRO A 58 -1.24 -3.12 5.44
CA PRO A 58 -0.62 -2.50 6.61
C PRO A 58 0.90 -2.29 6.45
N TRP A 59 1.57 -3.14 5.67
CA TRP A 59 3.01 -3.03 5.44
C TRP A 59 3.38 -1.78 4.66
N PHE A 60 2.52 -1.30 3.76
CA PHE A 60 2.73 -0.01 3.09
C PHE A 60 2.87 1.13 4.11
N PHE A 61 1.98 1.19 5.10
CA PHE A 61 2.02 2.20 6.16
C PHE A 61 3.22 2.02 7.11
N VAL A 62 3.66 0.79 7.36
CA VAL A 62 4.89 0.51 8.13
C VAL A 62 6.14 1.05 7.43
N VAL A 63 6.22 0.87 6.11
CA VAL A 63 7.34 1.35 5.29
C VAL A 63 7.28 2.87 5.16
N ALA A 64 6.10 3.41 4.83
CA ALA A 64 5.86 4.84 4.62
C ALA A 64 6.02 5.67 5.89
N GLY A 65 5.66 5.13 7.06
CA GLY A 65 5.69 5.83 8.34
C GLY A 65 7.07 6.27 8.83
N ARG A 66 8.15 5.90 8.15
CA ARG A 66 9.51 6.36 8.45
C ARG A 66 9.87 7.53 7.54
N LEU A 67 10.06 8.71 8.10
CA LEU A 67 10.52 9.87 7.33
C LEU A 67 11.80 10.43 7.95
N GLU A 68 12.86 10.51 7.17
CA GLU A 68 14.12 11.14 7.56
C GLU A 68 14.61 12.03 6.40
N ILE A 69 14.48 13.34 6.60
CA ILE A 69 14.82 14.33 5.57
C ILE A 69 16.34 14.39 5.43
N GLY A 70 16.83 14.27 4.20
CA GLY A 70 18.26 14.25 3.90
C GLY A 70 18.83 12.86 3.64
N ASP A 71 18.10 11.79 4.00
CA ASP A 71 18.55 10.41 3.78
C ASP A 71 17.98 9.84 2.47
N TRP A 72 18.68 10.06 1.37
CA TRP A 72 18.34 9.46 0.07
C TRP A 72 18.48 7.93 0.03
N ARG A 73 19.27 7.34 0.93
CA ARG A 73 19.37 5.88 1.04
C ARG A 73 18.09 5.30 1.64
N LEU A 74 17.49 5.98 2.62
CA LEU A 74 16.16 5.62 3.13
C LEU A 74 15.12 5.69 2.02
N VAL A 75 15.11 6.76 1.20
CA VAL A 75 14.18 6.89 0.06
C VAL A 75 14.31 5.71 -0.90
N GLY A 76 15.52 5.36 -1.31
CA GLY A 76 15.76 4.22 -2.19
C GLY A 76 15.32 2.89 -1.56
N ARG A 77 15.63 2.67 -0.27
CA ARG A 77 15.20 1.48 0.47
C ARG A 77 13.67 1.39 0.57
N GLN A 78 12.98 2.50 0.81
CA GLN A 78 11.53 2.54 0.84
C GLN A 78 10.94 2.26 -0.53
N ALA A 79 11.48 2.85 -1.60
CA ALA A 79 11.07 2.57 -2.97
C ALA A 79 11.16 1.07 -3.28
N TRP A 80 12.26 0.42 -2.91
CA TRP A 80 12.44 -1.03 -3.07
C TRP A 80 11.37 -1.85 -2.33
N TRP A 81 11.10 -1.54 -1.06
CA TRP A 81 10.06 -2.24 -0.30
C TRP A 81 8.66 -1.99 -0.87
N LEU A 82 8.35 -0.75 -1.24
CA LEU A 82 7.07 -0.38 -1.85
C LEU A 82 6.90 -1.06 -3.21
N ALA A 83 7.96 -1.20 -4.00
CA ALA A 83 7.94 -1.93 -5.27
C ALA A 83 7.55 -3.40 -5.05
N GLY A 84 8.16 -4.06 -4.08
CA GLY A 84 7.82 -5.44 -3.72
C GLY A 84 6.37 -5.58 -3.24
N LEU A 85 5.90 -4.68 -2.38
CA LEU A 85 4.52 -4.72 -1.88
C LEU A 85 3.48 -4.47 -2.99
N PHE A 86 3.70 -3.47 -3.86
CA PHE A 86 2.82 -3.24 -5.00
C PHE A 86 2.86 -4.40 -5.98
N ALA A 87 4.03 -4.97 -6.25
CA ALA A 87 4.15 -6.14 -7.12
C ALA A 87 3.37 -7.34 -6.55
N LEU A 88 3.48 -7.60 -5.25
CA LEU A 88 2.71 -8.67 -4.59
C LEU A 88 1.19 -8.46 -4.69
N GLN A 89 0.70 -7.22 -4.55
CA GLN A 89 -0.73 -6.93 -4.72
C GLN A 89 -1.19 -7.05 -6.19
N LEU A 90 -0.37 -6.61 -7.15
CA LEU A 90 -0.67 -6.70 -8.57
C LEU A 90 -0.67 -8.16 -9.05
N LEU A 91 0.31 -8.96 -8.62
CA LEU A 91 0.39 -10.39 -8.93
C LEU A 91 -0.74 -11.20 -8.28
N ALA A 92 -1.31 -10.75 -7.16
CA ALA A 92 -2.53 -11.34 -6.60
C ALA A 92 -3.74 -11.19 -7.53
N GLY A 93 -3.66 -10.36 -8.58
CA GLY A 93 -4.64 -10.28 -9.66
C GLY A 93 -5.90 -9.49 -9.33
N HIS A 94 -5.95 -8.80 -8.19
CA HIS A 94 -7.11 -8.00 -7.78
C HIS A 94 -6.80 -6.50 -7.84
N THR A 95 -7.17 -5.84 -8.94
CA THR A 95 -6.91 -4.41 -9.15
C THR A 95 -7.57 -3.51 -8.11
N GLN A 96 -8.73 -3.93 -7.59
CA GLN A 96 -9.44 -3.19 -6.54
C GLN A 96 -8.65 -3.11 -5.23
N THR A 97 -7.87 -4.13 -4.86
CA THR A 97 -7.03 -4.04 -3.63
C THR A 97 -5.92 -3.02 -3.79
N VAL A 98 -5.33 -2.93 -4.99
CA VAL A 98 -4.31 -1.93 -5.30
C VAL A 98 -4.92 -0.54 -5.25
N PHE A 99 -6.11 -0.35 -5.82
CA PHE A 99 -6.85 0.92 -5.75
C PHE A 99 -7.10 1.37 -4.32
N VAL A 100 -7.66 0.50 -3.47
CA VAL A 100 -7.90 0.81 -2.04
C VAL A 100 -6.60 1.21 -1.33
N THR A 101 -5.50 0.50 -1.63
CA THR A 101 -4.18 0.79 -1.07
C THR A 101 -3.67 2.16 -1.50
N VAL A 102 -3.73 2.47 -2.80
CA VAL A 102 -3.30 3.77 -3.33
C VAL A 102 -4.14 4.91 -2.76
N VAL A 103 -5.46 4.75 -2.64
CA VAL A 103 -6.34 5.76 -2.03
C VAL A 103 -5.98 5.97 -0.57
N GLY A 104 -5.81 4.91 0.21
CA GLY A 104 -5.42 4.99 1.63
C GLY A 104 -4.06 5.67 1.83
N LEU A 105 -3.07 5.31 1.02
CA LEU A 105 -1.75 5.95 1.04
C LEU A 105 -1.81 7.41 0.57
N GLY A 106 -2.66 7.73 -0.41
CA GLY A 106 -2.90 9.09 -0.88
C GLY A 106 -3.45 9.98 0.23
N VAL A 107 -4.47 9.52 0.97
CA VAL A 107 -5.00 10.24 2.14
C VAL A 107 -3.92 10.45 3.21
N TRP A 108 -3.14 9.41 3.50
CA TRP A 108 -2.03 9.51 4.45
C TRP A 108 -0.94 10.48 3.98
N LEU A 109 -0.57 10.47 2.70
CA LEU A 109 0.39 11.41 2.13
C LEU A 109 -0.11 12.85 2.19
N LEU A 110 -1.37 13.08 1.81
CA LEU A 110 -1.99 14.41 1.82
C LEU A 110 -2.04 14.99 3.24
N THR A 111 -2.39 14.16 4.23
CA THR A 111 -2.38 14.61 5.63
C THR A 111 -0.95 14.96 6.09
N ASN A 112 0.07 14.16 5.78
CA ASN A 112 1.45 14.48 6.14
C ASN A 112 1.97 15.75 5.42
N LEU A 113 1.66 15.90 4.14
CA LEU A 113 2.01 17.10 3.36
C LEU A 113 1.32 18.35 3.93
N TRP A 114 0.05 18.24 4.32
CA TRP A 114 -0.70 19.31 4.95
C TRP A 114 -0.08 19.76 6.28
N HIS A 115 0.27 18.80 7.16
CA HIS A 115 0.93 19.10 8.43
C HIS A 115 2.32 19.73 8.23
N ASN A 116 3.09 19.25 7.25
CA ASN A 116 4.39 19.83 6.91
C ASN A 116 4.27 21.25 6.34
N TYR A 117 3.27 21.50 5.49
CA TYR A 117 3.02 22.81 4.90
C TYR A 117 2.57 23.85 5.94
N ARG A 118 1.76 23.44 6.92
CA ARG A 118 1.27 24.32 8.00
C ARG A 118 2.26 24.59 9.13
N GLY A 119 3.48 24.03 9.08
CA GLY A 119 4.59 24.52 9.90
C GLY A 119 4.78 23.85 11.27
N PHE A 120 5.18 22.58 11.27
CA PHE A 120 5.82 21.94 12.45
C PHE A 120 7.31 21.62 12.27
N VAL A 121 7.86 21.71 11.05
CA VAL A 121 9.28 21.43 10.78
C VAL A 121 9.89 22.58 9.97
N ARG A 122 10.99 23.17 10.47
CA ARG A 122 11.72 24.32 9.88
C ARG A 122 12.38 24.07 8.52
N VAL A 123 12.07 22.98 7.82
CA VAL A 123 12.70 22.64 6.53
C VAL A 123 11.90 23.19 5.36
N ARG A 124 12.57 23.45 4.23
CA ARG A 124 11.90 23.92 2.99
C ARG A 124 10.81 22.90 2.60
N PRO A 125 9.53 23.32 2.47
CA PRO A 125 8.40 22.39 2.29
C PRO A 125 8.53 21.53 1.03
N ARG A 126 9.11 22.09 -0.05
CA ARG A 126 9.40 21.34 -1.29
C ARG A 126 10.36 20.16 -1.08
N LEU A 127 11.39 20.32 -0.25
CA LEU A 127 12.31 19.22 0.05
C LEU A 127 11.60 18.14 0.87
N SER A 128 10.80 18.52 1.87
CA SER A 128 10.03 17.52 2.65
C SER A 128 9.04 16.72 1.80
N ALA A 129 8.44 17.36 0.78
CA ALA A 129 7.50 16.71 -0.12
C ALA A 129 8.19 15.68 -1.03
N SER A 130 9.43 15.94 -1.49
CA SER A 130 10.14 14.96 -2.33
C SER A 130 10.52 13.69 -1.56
N TYR A 131 10.99 13.81 -0.31
CA TYR A 131 11.26 12.63 0.54
C TYR A 131 9.99 11.81 0.84
N LEU A 132 8.83 12.45 0.86
CA LEU A 132 7.53 11.78 1.04
C LEU A 132 7.01 11.13 -0.25
N LEU A 133 7.10 11.80 -1.39
CA LEU A 133 6.46 11.34 -2.64
C LEU A 133 7.36 10.40 -3.45
N LEU A 134 8.67 10.65 -3.47
CA LEU A 134 9.58 9.94 -4.36
C LEU A 134 9.64 8.42 -4.11
N PRO A 135 9.62 7.90 -2.86
CA PRO A 135 9.54 6.46 -2.63
C PRO A 135 8.34 5.79 -3.29
N PHE A 136 7.18 6.46 -3.31
CA PHE A 136 5.95 5.91 -3.89
C PHE A 136 5.98 5.93 -5.42
N ILE A 137 6.50 7.02 -6.00
CA ILE A 137 6.65 7.14 -7.46
C ILE A 137 7.63 6.09 -7.96
N LEU A 138 8.82 6.03 -7.37
CA LEU A 138 9.86 5.06 -7.75
C LEU A 138 9.39 3.63 -7.51
N GLY A 139 8.81 3.36 -6.33
CA GLY A 139 8.29 2.04 -5.99
C GLY A 139 7.18 1.59 -6.94
N GLY A 140 6.24 2.47 -7.29
CA GLY A 140 5.17 2.18 -8.24
C GLY A 140 5.67 1.89 -9.64
N VAL A 141 6.59 2.72 -10.16
CA VAL A 141 7.21 2.50 -11.49
C VAL A 141 7.97 1.17 -11.52
N MET A 142 8.74 0.87 -10.48
CA MET A 142 9.46 -0.39 -10.37
C MET A 142 8.51 -1.58 -10.28
N ALA A 143 7.41 -1.47 -9.53
CA ALA A 143 6.40 -2.51 -9.44
C ALA A 143 5.77 -2.83 -10.80
N LEU A 144 5.43 -1.80 -11.59
CA LEU A 144 4.92 -1.99 -12.95
C LEU A 144 5.90 -2.78 -13.83
N GLY A 145 7.20 -2.50 -13.70
CA GLY A 145 8.26 -3.27 -14.37
C GLY A 145 8.33 -4.72 -13.89
N LEU A 146 8.31 -4.94 -12.56
CA LEU A 146 8.36 -6.28 -11.95
C LEU A 146 7.16 -7.14 -12.33
N THR A 147 5.98 -6.53 -12.53
CA THR A 147 4.75 -7.24 -12.88
C THR A 147 4.40 -7.14 -14.36
N ALA A 148 5.28 -6.59 -15.20
CA ALA A 148 5.04 -6.40 -16.64
C ALA A 148 4.70 -7.73 -17.34
N VAL A 149 5.33 -8.83 -16.90
CA VAL A 149 5.09 -10.19 -17.44
C VAL A 149 3.62 -10.64 -17.32
N GLN A 150 2.88 -10.13 -16.32
CA GLN A 150 1.45 -10.40 -16.16
C GLN A 150 0.59 -9.25 -16.71
N LEU A 151 1.02 -8.00 -16.50
CA LEU A 151 0.22 -6.83 -16.90
C LEU A 151 0.12 -6.68 -18.42
N LEU A 152 1.19 -6.91 -19.17
CA LEU A 152 1.17 -6.76 -20.63
C LEU A 152 0.19 -7.74 -21.30
N PRO A 153 0.23 -9.07 -21.03
CA PRO A 153 -0.78 -9.98 -21.56
C PRO A 153 -2.20 -9.65 -21.11
N THR A 154 -2.36 -9.17 -19.86
CA THR A 154 -3.68 -8.78 -19.34
C THR A 154 -4.24 -7.59 -20.13
N LEU A 155 -3.41 -6.60 -20.46
CA LEU A 155 -3.80 -5.44 -21.26
C LEU A 155 -4.18 -5.84 -22.69
N GLU A 156 -3.35 -6.67 -23.34
CA GLU A 156 -3.62 -7.20 -24.69
C GLU A 156 -4.97 -7.94 -24.75
N LEU A 157 -5.20 -8.86 -23.81
CA LEU A 157 -6.46 -9.63 -23.75
C LEU A 157 -7.66 -8.76 -23.40
N SER A 158 -7.48 -7.75 -22.53
CA SER A 158 -8.57 -6.83 -22.18
C SER A 158 -9.06 -6.02 -23.38
N GLN A 159 -8.17 -5.68 -24.31
CA GLN A 159 -8.51 -4.97 -25.54
C GLN A 159 -9.26 -5.85 -26.54
N LEU A 160 -9.04 -7.17 -26.49
CA LEU A 160 -9.74 -8.14 -27.33
C LEU A 160 -11.07 -8.62 -26.72
N SER A 161 -11.42 -8.14 -25.53
CA SER A 161 -12.65 -8.52 -24.84
C SER A 161 -13.88 -7.93 -25.51
N SER A 162 -14.94 -8.73 -25.64
CA SER A 162 -16.26 -8.30 -26.13
C SER A 162 -16.92 -7.22 -25.26
N ARG A 163 -16.34 -6.89 -24.10
CA ARG A 163 -16.77 -5.81 -23.21
C ARG A 163 -15.94 -4.52 -23.33
N GLN A 164 -15.07 -4.40 -24.33
CA GLN A 164 -14.19 -3.23 -24.53
C GLN A 164 -14.97 -1.91 -24.71
N GLY A 165 -16.16 -1.96 -25.31
CA GLY A 165 -17.00 -0.78 -25.57
C GLY A 165 -17.70 -0.17 -24.36
N GLY A 166 -17.62 -0.79 -23.17
CA GLY A 166 -18.38 -0.36 -21.99
C GLY A 166 -19.90 -0.54 -22.15
N LEU A 167 -20.66 -0.04 -21.17
CA LEU A 167 -22.12 0.09 -21.31
C LEU A 167 -22.40 1.38 -22.10
N PRO A 168 -23.18 1.34 -23.19
CA PRO A 168 -23.58 2.55 -23.87
C PRO A 168 -24.42 3.40 -22.90
N VAL A 169 -24.11 4.70 -22.86
CA VAL A 169 -24.89 5.70 -22.12
C VAL A 169 -26.13 6.02 -22.95
N ASN A 170 -27.18 5.24 -22.74
CA ASN A 170 -28.53 5.52 -23.24
C ASN A 170 -29.49 5.69 -22.08
#